data_AF-A0A0C3GHU3-F1
#
_entry.id   AF-A0A0C3GHU3-F1
#
_cell.length_a   1.000
_cell.length_b   1.000
_cell.length_c   1.000
_cell.angle_alpha   90.00
_cell.angle_beta   90.00
_cell.angle_gamma   90.00
#
_symmetry.space_group_name_H-M   'P 1'
#
loop_
_entity.id
_entity.type
_entity.pdbx_description
1 polymer ?
#
loop_
_entity_poly.entity_id
_entity_poly.type
_entity_poly.pdbx_seq_one_letter_code
_entity_poly.pdbx_strand_id
1 'polypeptide(L)'
;MEPKLVQSIGSPIRLFAMSHVTLGQYGTALFIDSHTEDYFTHSDHGQRLAGEILTQVSDDQGSGQQAESSNYHTSSGMASMVFGVREHDEWFGAAMDEEAGRIALSRINGGVSLFEYA
;
A
#
# COMPACT_ATOMS: atom_id res chain seq x y z
N MET A 1 7.72 5.52 -24.29
CA MET A 1 7.39 4.30 -23.54
C MET A 1 6.05 4.56 -22.86
N GLU A 2 5.09 3.64 -22.98
CA GLU A 2 3.74 3.81 -22.41
C GLU A 2 3.67 3.13 -21.04
N PRO A 3 3.01 3.74 -20.03
CA PRO A 3 2.78 3.09 -18.74
C PRO A 3 2.01 1.78 -18.90
N LYS A 4 2.46 0.71 -18.24
CA LYS A 4 1.76 -0.57 -18.20
C LYS A 4 1.27 -0.86 -16.79
N LEU A 5 0.03 -1.32 -16.68
CA LEU A 5 -0.49 -1.83 -15.41
C LEU A 5 0.26 -3.13 -15.06
N VAL A 6 0.92 -3.14 -13.90
CA VAL A 6 1.68 -4.30 -13.41
C VAL A 6 0.90 -5.06 -12.34
N GLN A 7 0.23 -4.34 -11.43
CA GLN A 7 -0.48 -4.92 -10.29
C GLN A 7 -1.63 -4.01 -9.86
N SER A 8 -2.69 -4.61 -9.31
CA SER A 8 -3.81 -3.90 -8.68
C SER A 8 -3.95 -4.40 -7.25
N ILE A 9 -3.94 -3.48 -6.28
CA ILE A 9 -4.06 -3.82 -4.85
C ILE A 9 -5.46 -3.45 -4.37
N GLY A 10 -6.16 -4.41 -3.78
CA GLY A 10 -7.45 -4.18 -3.12
C GLY A 10 -7.25 -3.46 -1.78
N SER A 11 -7.94 -2.35 -1.60
CA SER A 11 -7.87 -1.53 -0.39
C SER A 11 -9.27 -1.02 -0.02
N PRO A 12 -9.79 -1.32 1.18
CA PRO A 12 -11.09 -0.83 1.62
C PRO A 12 -11.03 0.67 1.88
N ILE A 13 -11.90 1.44 1.22
CA ILE A 13 -12.03 2.88 1.42
C ILE A 13 -13.50 3.21 1.64
N ARG A 14 -13.83 3.78 2.81
CA ARG A 14 -15.15 4.37 3.08
C ARG A 14 -15.37 5.55 2.14
N LEU A 15 -16.62 5.80 1.76
CA LEU A 15 -16.97 6.97 0.94
C LEU A 15 -16.47 8.25 1.63
N PHE A 16 -15.76 9.10 0.88
CA PHE A 16 -15.17 10.35 1.35
C PHE A 16 -14.05 10.23 2.39
N ALA A 17 -13.60 9.02 2.73
CA ALA A 17 -12.42 8.86 3.57
C ALA A 17 -11.16 9.34 2.83
N MET A 18 -10.25 9.95 3.58
CA MET A 18 -8.94 10.29 3.04
C MET A 18 -8.13 9.02 2.80
N SER A 19 -7.54 8.93 1.62
CA SER A 19 -6.57 7.90 1.26
C SER A 19 -5.31 8.54 0.69
N HIS A 20 -4.21 7.81 0.77
CA HIS A 20 -2.93 8.24 0.25
C HIS A 20 -2.09 7.03 -0.14
N VAL A 21 -1.21 7.18 -1.13
CA VAL A 21 -0.27 6.12 -1.52
C VAL A 21 1.11 6.73 -1.80
N THR A 22 2.15 6.03 -1.36
CA THR A 22 3.54 6.31 -1.69
C THR A 22 4.23 5.01 -2.13
N LEU A 23 5.25 5.14 -2.97
CA LEU A 23 6.07 4.03 -3.44
C LEU A 23 7.49 4.19 -2.92
N GLY A 24 8.00 3.17 -2.25
CA GLY A 24 9.38 3.07 -1.81
C GLY A 24 10.32 2.66 -2.94
N GLN A 25 11.60 2.95 -2.76
CA GLN A 25 12.63 2.74 -3.79
C GLN A 25 12.92 1.27 -4.10
N TYR A 26 12.57 0.34 -3.21
CA TYR A 26 12.72 -1.10 -3.43
C TYR A 26 11.40 -1.78 -3.83
N GLY A 27 10.39 -0.98 -4.21
CA GLY A 27 9.14 -1.51 -4.77
C GLY A 27 8.07 -1.78 -3.72
N THR A 28 8.19 -1.26 -2.49
CA THR A 28 7.10 -1.33 -1.51
C THR A 28 6.07 -0.22 -1.77
N ALA A 29 4.82 -0.59 -2.06
CA ALA A 29 3.70 0.33 -2.03
C ALA A 29 3.19 0.46 -0.59
N LEU A 30 3.08 1.69 -0.08
CA LEU A 30 2.54 2.00 1.23
C LEU A 30 1.31 2.90 1.04
N PHE A 31 0.21 2.60 1.70
CA PHE A 31 -1.03 3.34 1.54
C PHE A 31 -1.82 3.47 2.85
N ILE A 32 -2.57 4.57 2.93
CA ILE A 32 -3.53 4.85 3.99
C ILE A 32 -4.92 4.51 3.44
N ASP A 33 -5.63 3.63 4.14
CA ASP A 33 -6.99 3.23 3.80
C ASP A 33 -7.89 3.14 5.04
N SER A 34 -9.13 2.69 4.85
CA SER A 34 -10.10 2.59 5.95
C SER A 34 -9.86 1.35 6.79
N HIS A 35 -9.84 1.52 8.11
CA HIS A 35 -9.95 0.39 9.01
C HIS A 35 -11.40 -0.14 9.01
N THR A 36 -11.58 -1.44 8.79
CA THR A 36 -12.90 -2.06 8.65
C THR A 36 -13.11 -3.29 9.54
N GLU A 37 -12.16 -3.65 10.40
CA GLU A 37 -12.16 -4.93 11.15
C GLU A 37 -12.75 -4.87 12.55
N ASP A 38 -13.75 -4.01 12.78
CA ASP A 38 -14.53 -4.03 14.01
C ASP A 38 -15.67 -5.06 13.88
N TYR A 39 -15.50 -6.22 14.53
CA TYR A 39 -16.38 -7.40 14.46
C TYR A 39 -17.87 -7.17 14.76
N PHE A 40 -18.25 -6.02 15.32
CA PHE A 40 -19.62 -5.75 15.77
C PHE A 40 -20.28 -4.53 15.12
N THR A 41 -19.54 -3.67 14.42
CA THR A 41 -20.07 -2.47 13.76
C THR A 41 -19.15 -2.05 12.62
N HIS A 42 -19.70 -1.69 11.45
CA HIS A 42 -18.94 -0.95 10.45
C HIS A 42 -18.57 0.40 11.07
N SER A 43 -17.33 0.56 11.51
CA SER A 43 -16.88 1.84 12.05
C SER A 43 -16.96 2.90 10.95
N ASP A 44 -17.61 4.04 11.26
CA ASP A 44 -17.66 5.20 10.39
C ASP A 44 -16.35 6.01 10.41
N HIS A 45 -15.42 5.62 11.27
CA HIS A 45 -14.10 6.21 11.47
C HIS A 45 -13.01 5.13 11.46
N GLY A 46 -11.76 5.56 11.35
CA GLY A 46 -10.58 4.74 11.50
C GLY A 46 -9.80 4.55 10.22
N GLN A 47 -8.49 4.58 10.35
CA GLN A 47 -7.53 4.44 9.27
C GLN A 47 -6.56 3.31 9.53
N ARG A 48 -6.09 2.71 8.45
CA ARG A 48 -5.05 1.70 8.47
C ARG A 48 -3.92 2.16 7.55
N LEU A 49 -2.70 2.01 8.06
CA LEU A 49 -1.49 2.13 7.28
C LEU A 49 -1.11 0.71 6.83
N ALA A 50 -1.21 0.45 5.54
CA ALA A 50 -0.98 -0.85 4.95
C ALA A 50 0.07 -0.78 3.85
N GLY A 51 0.65 -1.91 3.48
CA GLY A 51 1.56 -1.96 2.35
C GLY A 51 1.71 -3.33 1.73
N GLU A 52 2.37 -3.32 0.58
CA GLU A 52 2.58 -4.45 -0.29
C GLU A 52 3.94 -4.32 -0.98
N ILE A 53 4.75 -5.37 -0.94
CA ILE A 53 5.94 -5.45 -1.80
C ILE A 53 5.43 -5.78 -3.21
N LEU A 54 5.61 -4.85 -4.15
CA LEU A 54 5.27 -5.09 -5.54
C LEU A 54 6.28 -6.10 -6.09
N THR A 55 5.81 -7.30 -6.41
CA THR A 55 6.65 -8.29 -7.10
C THR A 55 7.21 -7.68 -8.37
N GLN A 56 8.54 -7.61 -8.47
CA GLN A 56 9.18 -7.38 -9.75
C GLN A 56 8.70 -8.49 -10.69
N VAL A 57 8.15 -8.11 -11.83
CA VAL A 57 8.03 -9.04 -12.95
C VAL A 57 9.46 -9.48 -13.23
N SER A 58 9.81 -10.72 -12.86
CA SER A 58 11.10 -11.29 -13.20
C SER A 58 11.29 -11.15 -14.71
N ASP A 59 12.25 -10.35 -15.15
CA ASP A 59 12.81 -10.48 -16.49
C ASP A 59 13.54 -11.83 -16.51
N ASP A 60 12.79 -12.88 -16.84
CA ASP A 60 13.32 -14.24 -17.01
C ASP A 60 14.24 -14.26 -18.24
N GLN A 61 15.51 -13.93 -18.03
CA GLN A 61 16.57 -14.21 -18.98
C GLN A 61 17.06 -15.65 -18.81
N GLY A 62 16.42 -16.57 -19.54
CA GLY A 62 17.13 -17.67 -20.19
C GLY A 62 16.66 -19.10 -19.89
N SER A 63 15.75 -19.63 -20.72
CA SER A 63 16.08 -20.69 -21.68
C SER A 63 14.84 -21.02 -22.52
N GLY A 64 15.01 -21.05 -23.84
CA GLY A 64 13.92 -21.09 -24.79
C GLY A 64 13.02 -22.33 -24.67
N GLN A 65 11.71 -22.09 -24.60
CA GLN A 65 10.68 -22.85 -25.30
C GLN A 65 9.38 -22.04 -25.32
N GLN A 66 8.70 -22.09 -26.47
CA GLN A 66 7.47 -21.38 -26.79
C GLN A 66 6.37 -21.60 -25.75
N ALA A 67 5.77 -20.50 -25.26
CA ALA A 67 4.36 -20.46 -24.91
C ALA A 67 3.84 -19.02 -25.06
N GLU A 68 3.02 -18.81 -26.08
CA GLU A 68 2.16 -17.64 -26.23
C GLU A 68 1.25 -17.53 -25.01
N SER A 69 1.60 -16.66 -24.06
CA SER A 69 0.67 -16.17 -23.04
C SER A 69 1.25 -14.91 -22.42
N SER A 70 1.01 -13.78 -23.07
CA SER A 70 1.07 -12.46 -22.45
C SER A 70 -0.09 -12.32 -21.46
N ASN A 71 -0.13 -13.21 -20.47
CA ASN A 71 -0.95 -13.05 -19.28
C ASN A 71 -0.21 -12.08 -18.37
N TYR A 72 -0.55 -10.79 -18.50
CA TYR A 72 -0.40 -9.85 -17.40
C TYR A 72 -1.13 -10.45 -16.21
N HIS A 73 -0.40 -11.18 -15.35
CA HIS A 73 -0.90 -11.63 -14.07
C HIS A 73 -1.10 -10.37 -13.24
N THR A 74 -2.25 -9.75 -13.39
CA THR A 74 -2.74 -8.74 -12.45
C THR A 74 -3.01 -9.52 -11.18
N SER A 75 -1.99 -9.64 -10.33
CA SER A 75 -2.14 -10.20 -8.99
C SER A 75 -3.02 -9.23 -8.20
N SER A 76 -4.32 -9.54 -8.13
CA SER A 76 -5.26 -8.84 -7.26
C SER A 76 -5.05 -9.34 -5.84
N GLY A 77 -4.09 -8.74 -5.13
CA GLY A 77 -3.81 -9.01 -3.72
C GLY A 77 -4.52 -8.01 -2.80
N MET A 78 -4.80 -8.42 -1.56
CA MET A 78 -4.96 -7.46 -0.47
C MET A 78 -3.58 -7.11 0.08
N ALA A 79 -3.47 -6.02 0.83
CA ALA A 79 -2.23 -5.66 1.51
C ALA A 79 -1.66 -6.87 2.29
N SER A 80 -0.40 -7.24 2.06
CA SER A 80 0.30 -8.27 2.83
C SER A 80 0.78 -7.76 4.19
N MET A 81 0.91 -6.45 4.37
CA MET A 81 1.44 -5.83 5.59
C MET A 81 0.51 -4.75 6.13
N VAL A 82 0.38 -4.70 7.46
CA VAL A 82 -0.29 -3.63 8.20
C VAL A 82 0.67 -3.07 9.23
N PHE A 83 1.04 -1.79 9.06
CA PHE A 83 2.02 -1.10 9.90
C PHE A 83 1.38 -0.37 11.07
N GLY A 84 0.10 -0.04 10.95
CA GLY A 84 -0.62 0.65 12.01
C GLY A 84 -2.10 0.74 11.73
N VAL A 85 -2.88 0.82 12.81
CA VAL A 85 -4.29 1.14 12.78
C VAL A 85 -4.52 2.30 13.74
N ARG A 86 -5.42 3.19 13.37
CA ARG A 86 -5.84 4.31 14.19
C ARG A 86 -7.36 4.39 14.16
N GLU A 87 -7.97 4.62 15.32
CA GLU A 87 -9.42 4.76 15.41
C GLU A 87 -9.91 6.06 14.76
N HIS A 88 -9.11 7.12 14.76
CA HIS A 88 -9.50 8.42 14.18
C HIS A 88 -8.87 8.69 12.81
N ASP A 89 -9.64 9.33 11.94
CA ASP A 89 -9.25 9.74 10.58
C ASP A 89 -8.38 11.01 10.61
N GLU A 90 -7.15 10.86 11.09
CA GLU A 90 -6.23 11.98 11.27
C GLU A 90 -5.06 12.00 10.27
N TRP A 91 -4.72 10.88 9.66
CA TRP A 91 -3.63 10.80 8.69
C TRP A 91 -4.11 11.22 7.30
N PHE A 92 -3.33 12.04 6.60
CA PHE A 92 -3.68 12.48 5.24
C PHE A 92 -2.54 12.34 4.22
N GLY A 93 -1.34 12.02 4.67
CA GLY A 93 -0.17 11.86 3.82
C GLY A 93 0.83 10.90 4.44
N ALA A 94 1.56 10.19 3.59
CA ALA A 94 2.61 9.27 4.00
C ALA A 94 3.84 9.47 3.10
N ALA A 95 5.02 9.34 3.70
CA ALA A 95 6.28 9.22 3.00
C ALA A 95 7.07 8.07 3.64
N MET A 96 7.91 7.41 2.84
CA MET A 96 8.76 6.33 3.35
C MET A 96 10.19 6.51 2.87
N ASP A 97 11.11 6.18 3.78
CA ASP A 97 12.52 5.94 3.48
C ASP A 97 12.72 4.43 3.71
N GLU A 98 12.67 3.69 2.61
CA GLU A 98 12.73 2.23 2.65
C GLU A 98 14.12 1.71 3.04
N GLU A 99 15.18 2.47 2.74
CA GLU A 99 16.55 2.11 3.07
C GLU A 99 16.83 2.24 4.56
N ALA A 100 16.38 3.35 5.16
CA ALA A 100 16.52 3.57 6.59
C ALA A 100 15.44 2.86 7.41
N GLY A 101 14.45 2.23 6.76
CA GLY A 101 13.30 1.65 7.45
C GLY A 101 12.53 2.70 8.25
N ARG A 102 12.06 3.76 7.59
CA ARG A 102 11.30 4.85 8.21
C ARG A 102 10.02 5.17 7.45
N ILE A 103 8.97 5.48 8.19
CA ILE A 103 7.71 5.98 7.64
C ILE A 103 7.32 7.27 8.36
N ALA A 104 7.07 8.33 7.61
CA ALA A 104 6.52 9.58 8.11
C ALA A 104 5.04 9.70 7.73
N LEU A 105 4.17 10.00 8.70
CA LEU A 105 2.74 10.25 8.49
C LEU A 105 2.39 11.69 8.85
N SER A 106 1.77 12.40 7.91
CA SER A 106 1.24 13.75 8.13
C SER A 106 -0.17 13.67 8.72
N ARG A 107 -0.44 14.51 9.73
CA ARG A 107 -1.70 14.56 10.46
C ARG A 107 -2.48 15.86 10.19
N ILE A 108 -3.81 15.79 10.18
CA ILE A 108 -4.69 16.95 9.94
C ILE A 108 -4.47 18.12 10.90
N ASN A 109 -3.90 17.87 12.08
CA ASN A 109 -3.55 18.89 13.06
C ASN A 109 -2.19 19.58 12.79
N GLY A 110 -1.56 19.31 11.64
CA GLY A 110 -0.24 19.83 11.27
C GLY A 110 0.94 19.06 11.85
N GLY A 111 0.70 18.02 12.66
CA GLY A 111 1.75 17.17 13.21
C GLY A 111 2.28 16.14 12.20
N VAL A 112 3.50 15.66 12.44
CA VAL A 112 4.09 14.53 11.73
C VAL A 112 4.48 13.45 12.74
N SER A 113 4.08 12.21 12.47
CA SER A 113 4.50 11.03 13.23
C SER A 113 5.54 10.25 12.44
N LEU A 114 6.65 9.88 13.08
CA LEU A 114 7.70 9.06 12.50
C LEU A 114 7.67 7.67 13.11
N PHE A 115 7.69 6.64 12.27
CA PHE A 115 7.77 5.24 12.62
C PHE A 115 9.07 4.66 12.08
N GLU A 116 9.69 3.77 12.85
CA GLU A 116 10.85 2.98 12.45
C GLU A 116 10.46 1.50 12.48
N TYR A 117 11.00 0.71 11.55
CA TYR A 117 10.86 -0.75 11.61
C TYR A 117 11.74 -1.28 12.75
N ALA A 118 11.19 -2.14 13.61
CA ALA A 118 11.90 -2.78 14.72
C ALA A 118 12.50 -4.14 14.32
#